data_AF-A0A3C0PF60-F1
#
_entry.id   AF-A0A3C0PF60-F1
#
_cell.length_a   1.000
_cell.length_b   1.000
_cell.length_c   1.000
_cell.angle_alpha   90.00
_cell.angle_beta   90.00
_cell.angle_gamma   90.00
#
_symmetry.space_group_name_H-M   'P 1'
#
loop_
_entity.id
_entity.type
_entity.pdbx_description
1 polymer ?
#
loop_
_entity_poly.entity_id
_entity_poly.type
_entity_poly.pdbx_seq_one_letter_code
_entity_poly.pdbx_strand_id
1 'polypeptide(L)'
;MTHTLNPDLLTQLSDLVATKTALHFPPERWSDLEFKTGLAAKEFGFDRKEEFIQWLLSSPLTNGQIDILASFLTIHETYFWREPQVFTALIEQVLPALVRSRKNDNKCIRIWSAGCATGEEPYSIAIALHKTIPALKEWNITILATDINSRILRKAMAGLYGKWSFRNAPQWLIDGYFCCKKNEMLEILPEIRKMVTFAYLNLAEDNYPSSLNNTNAMDIIFCRNVLMYFAPERARHVGQGLNRSLVDGGWLMVGASELSQHLFPQFVPVQFPEAIAYRKETQDHPLQTTFTHEDVFFQKTPYLQPEEPFAGVEQTAPPLKSGKDKKTSIPVNKPRLRNEYASFPEEPTQATAPVIAGAEEETTDAMAISIRALADRGSLDEALTLCEEVLASDKLNPGLYFLKASILQELNRIEEACVSLKRTLYLDQKFVLAHFALGNIALSQEKAPAAKKHFDNVLALLKKLKPADILPESEGLTVGRFREIIQATMETGALA
;
A
#
# COMPACT_ATOMS: atom_id res chain seq x y z
N MET A 1 9.53 -34.70 18.69
CA MET A 1 10.09 -33.54 19.41
C MET A 1 9.25 -33.35 20.66
N THR A 2 9.86 -33.22 21.84
CA THR A 2 9.12 -33.08 23.11
C THR A 2 8.72 -31.61 23.29
N HIS A 3 7.43 -31.32 23.18
CA HIS A 3 6.88 -30.01 23.54
C HIS A 3 7.03 -29.80 25.06
N THR A 4 7.48 -28.63 25.46
CA THR A 4 7.56 -28.27 26.89
C THR A 4 6.22 -27.81 27.45
N LEU A 5 5.27 -27.47 26.58
CA LEU A 5 3.92 -27.00 26.92
C LEU A 5 2.84 -28.06 26.68
N ASN A 6 1.74 -27.93 27.42
CA ASN A 6 0.55 -28.77 27.25
C ASN A 6 -0.03 -28.63 25.82
N PRO A 7 -0.28 -29.74 25.09
CA PRO A 7 -0.94 -29.73 23.77
C PRO A 7 -2.25 -28.93 23.69
N ASP A 8 -3.07 -28.90 24.74
CA ASP A 8 -4.31 -28.12 24.76
C ASP A 8 -4.04 -26.62 24.74
N LEU A 9 -2.94 -26.20 25.39
CA LEU A 9 -2.50 -24.80 25.42
C LEU A 9 -1.93 -24.39 24.05
N LEU A 10 -1.21 -25.30 23.38
CA LEU A 10 -0.66 -25.07 22.04
C LEU A 10 -1.76 -25.01 20.98
N THR A 11 -2.80 -25.82 21.11
CA THR A 11 -4.01 -25.76 20.27
C THR A 11 -4.66 -24.38 20.39
N GLN A 12 -4.97 -23.95 21.62
CA GLN A 12 -5.58 -22.64 21.86
C GLN A 12 -4.71 -21.48 21.37
N LEU A 13 -3.39 -21.56 21.57
CA LEU A 13 -2.46 -20.55 21.08
C LEU A 13 -2.45 -20.50 19.55
N SER A 14 -2.43 -21.66 18.89
CA SER A 14 -2.52 -21.75 17.43
C SER A 14 -3.81 -21.12 16.92
N ASP A 15 -4.95 -21.40 17.57
CA ASP A 15 -6.26 -20.83 17.19
C ASP A 15 -6.31 -19.32 17.39
N LEU A 16 -5.75 -18.82 18.51
CA LEU A 16 -5.62 -17.38 18.75
C LEU A 16 -4.78 -16.71 17.67
N VAL A 17 -3.61 -17.26 17.34
CA VAL A 17 -2.71 -16.73 16.32
C VAL A 17 -3.38 -16.74 14.95
N ALA A 18 -4.04 -17.84 14.57
CA ALA A 18 -4.79 -17.92 13.33
C ALA A 18 -5.92 -16.89 13.28
N THR A 19 -6.62 -16.68 14.40
CA THR A 19 -7.70 -15.71 14.50
C THR A 19 -7.20 -14.27 14.38
N LYS A 20 -6.04 -13.94 14.98
CA LYS A 20 -5.52 -12.56 15.04
C LYS A 20 -4.62 -12.17 13.87
N THR A 21 -3.93 -13.13 13.27
CA THR A 21 -2.88 -12.88 12.26
C THR A 21 -3.08 -13.65 10.96
N ALA A 22 -4.11 -14.50 10.88
CA ALA A 22 -4.32 -15.51 9.83
C ALA A 22 -3.29 -16.65 9.77
N LEU A 23 -2.16 -16.53 10.45
CA LEU A 23 -1.09 -17.52 10.41
C LEU A 23 -1.54 -18.82 11.07
N HIS A 24 -1.46 -19.90 10.32
CA HIS A 24 -1.82 -21.24 10.76
C HIS A 24 -0.57 -22.06 11.11
N PHE A 25 -0.56 -22.57 12.34
CA PHE A 25 0.51 -23.42 12.85
C PHE A 25 -0.07 -24.82 13.16
N PRO A 26 -0.05 -25.73 12.17
CA PRO A 26 -0.55 -27.09 12.41
C PRO A 26 0.31 -27.82 13.45
N PRO A 27 -0.15 -28.94 14.03
CA PRO A 27 0.55 -29.64 15.11
C PRO A 27 2.03 -29.92 14.83
N GLU A 28 2.39 -30.20 13.57
CA GLU A 28 3.76 -30.47 13.14
C GLU A 28 4.67 -29.23 13.28
N ARG A 29 4.10 -28.03 13.33
CA ARG A 29 4.79 -26.75 13.48
C ARG A 29 4.66 -26.14 14.88
N TRP A 30 4.06 -26.83 15.85
CA TRP A 30 3.93 -26.31 17.21
C TRP A 30 5.28 -26.02 17.89
N SER A 31 6.34 -26.74 17.54
CA SER A 31 7.68 -26.42 18.04
C SER A 31 8.17 -25.04 17.57
N ASP A 32 7.86 -24.66 16.32
CA ASP A 32 8.18 -23.33 15.77
C ASP A 32 7.31 -22.24 16.44
N LEU A 33 6.01 -22.51 16.59
CA LEU A 33 5.07 -21.61 17.29
C LEU A 33 5.51 -21.35 18.74
N GLU A 34 5.84 -22.40 19.47
CA GLU A 34 6.29 -22.32 20.87
C GLU A 34 7.61 -21.53 20.98
N PHE A 35 8.58 -21.82 20.11
CA PHE A 35 9.87 -21.13 20.11
C PHE A 35 9.72 -19.64 19.82
N LYS A 36 8.99 -19.27 18.75
CA LYS A 36 8.81 -17.88 18.35
C LYS A 36 7.97 -17.08 19.35
N THR A 37 6.92 -17.69 19.92
CA THR A 37 6.16 -17.07 21.01
C THR A 37 7.03 -16.84 22.24
N GLY A 38 7.96 -17.76 22.54
CA GLY A 38 8.96 -17.58 23.59
C GLY A 38 9.92 -16.41 23.34
N LEU A 39 10.29 -16.13 22.09
CA LEU A 39 11.07 -14.94 21.74
C LEU A 39 10.25 -13.65 21.95
N ALA A 40 8.98 -13.66 21.55
CA ALA A 40 8.07 -12.54 21.74
C ALA A 40 7.87 -12.22 23.24
N ALA A 41 7.77 -13.24 24.11
CA ALA A 41 7.53 -13.07 25.55
C ALA A 41 8.43 -12.00 26.20
N LYS A 42 9.71 -11.95 25.82
CA LYS A 42 10.68 -10.98 26.35
C LYS A 42 10.32 -9.54 26.03
N GLU A 43 9.78 -9.29 24.84
CA GLU A 43 9.38 -7.95 24.42
C GLU A 43 8.11 -7.48 25.13
N PHE A 44 7.30 -8.43 25.60
CA PHE A 44 6.14 -8.17 26.45
C PHE A 44 6.49 -8.11 27.95
N GLY A 45 7.76 -8.27 28.32
CA GLY A 45 8.22 -8.22 29.71
C GLY A 45 7.95 -9.49 30.52
N PHE A 46 7.73 -10.63 29.86
CA PHE A 46 7.55 -11.92 30.54
C PHE A 46 8.86 -12.72 30.54
N ASP A 47 9.24 -13.22 31.72
CA ASP A 47 10.41 -14.10 31.88
C ASP A 47 10.11 -15.56 31.54
N ARG A 48 8.83 -15.96 31.69
CA ARG A 48 8.35 -17.33 31.44
C ARG A 48 7.35 -17.37 30.30
N LYS A 49 7.62 -18.24 29.32
CA LYS A 49 6.75 -18.40 28.13
C LYS A 49 5.36 -18.94 28.48
N GLU A 50 5.25 -19.81 29.50
CA GLU A 50 3.97 -20.36 29.95
C GLU A 50 3.01 -19.25 30.40
N GLU A 51 3.53 -18.32 31.22
CA GLU A 51 2.78 -17.19 31.77
C GLU A 51 2.37 -16.22 30.66
N PHE A 52 3.28 -15.96 29.72
CA PHE A 52 2.97 -15.15 28.54
C PHE A 52 1.84 -15.76 27.70
N ILE A 53 1.88 -17.07 27.42
CA ILE A 53 0.85 -17.75 26.62
C ILE A 53 -0.50 -17.74 27.35
N GLN A 54 -0.51 -18.01 28.66
CA GLN A 54 -1.74 -17.92 29.45
C GLN A 54 -2.31 -16.49 29.45
N TRP A 55 -1.45 -15.48 29.52
CA TRP A 55 -1.86 -14.08 29.41
C TRP A 55 -2.44 -13.77 28.02
N LEU A 56 -1.80 -14.22 26.93
CA LEU A 56 -2.29 -14.06 25.56
C LEU A 56 -3.70 -14.67 25.39
N LEU A 57 -3.95 -15.83 25.99
CA LEU A 57 -5.22 -16.55 25.88
C LEU A 57 -6.35 -15.96 26.76
N SER A 58 -5.99 -15.27 27.84
CA SER A 58 -6.96 -14.73 28.81
C SER A 58 -7.27 -13.25 28.65
N SER A 59 -6.48 -12.52 27.86
CA SER A 59 -6.59 -11.07 27.71
C SER A 59 -6.96 -10.66 26.28
N PRO A 60 -7.84 -9.67 26.09
CA PRO A 60 -8.04 -9.07 24.78
C PRO A 60 -6.74 -8.37 24.35
N LEU A 61 -6.19 -8.78 23.20
CA LEU A 61 -4.99 -8.16 22.64
C LEU A 61 -5.34 -6.85 21.93
N THR A 62 -4.54 -5.81 22.16
CA THR A 62 -4.53 -4.62 21.30
C THR A 62 -3.86 -4.97 19.98
N ASN A 63 -4.15 -4.29 18.86
CA ASN A 63 -3.48 -4.69 17.63
C ASN A 63 -2.00 -4.28 17.59
N GLY A 64 -1.57 -3.27 18.37
CA GLY A 64 -0.13 -3.06 18.62
C GLY A 64 0.57 -4.28 19.25
N GLN A 65 -0.11 -5.01 20.13
CA GLN A 65 0.39 -6.29 20.66
C GLN A 65 0.37 -7.38 19.59
N ILE A 66 -0.67 -7.42 18.74
CA ILE A 66 -0.74 -8.33 17.60
C ILE A 66 0.41 -8.07 16.63
N ASP A 67 0.76 -6.82 16.35
CA ASP A 67 1.87 -6.44 15.46
C ASP A 67 3.22 -6.89 16.00
N ILE A 68 3.47 -6.73 17.31
CA ILE A 68 4.68 -7.26 17.95
C ILE A 68 4.70 -8.78 17.79
N LEU A 69 3.61 -9.47 18.12
CA LEU A 69 3.52 -10.93 18.00
C LEU A 69 3.75 -11.40 16.55
N ALA A 70 3.07 -10.79 15.58
CA ALA A 70 3.22 -11.07 14.16
C ALA A 70 4.67 -10.88 13.71
N SER A 71 5.41 -9.93 14.29
CA SER A 71 6.81 -9.68 13.94
C SER A 71 7.78 -10.80 14.29
N PHE A 72 7.40 -11.69 15.22
CA PHE A 72 8.16 -12.91 15.54
C PHE A 72 7.63 -14.15 14.83
N LEU A 73 6.32 -14.19 14.54
CA LEU A 73 5.66 -15.37 13.99
C LEU A 73 5.83 -15.52 12.47
N THR A 74 5.91 -14.40 11.77
CA THR A 74 6.04 -14.34 10.31
C THR A 74 7.39 -14.86 9.80
N ILE A 75 7.39 -15.48 8.61
CA ILE A 75 8.60 -15.93 7.91
C ILE A 75 8.85 -14.95 6.76
N HIS A 76 10.01 -14.29 6.78
CA HIS A 76 10.37 -13.22 5.84
C HIS A 76 11.36 -13.67 4.77
N GLU A 77 11.25 -14.90 4.29
CA GLU A 77 12.15 -15.32 3.23
C GLU A 77 11.75 -14.66 1.91
N THR A 78 12.58 -13.73 1.45
CA THR A 78 12.44 -13.06 0.15
C THR A 78 13.82 -12.75 -0.44
N TYR A 79 13.86 -12.44 -1.73
CA TYR A 79 15.05 -12.05 -2.49
C TYR A 79 14.69 -11.42 -3.83
N PHE A 80 15.61 -10.63 -4.36
CA PHE A 80 15.44 -10.01 -5.67
C PHE A 80 15.29 -11.07 -6.75
N TRP A 81 14.34 -10.83 -7.65
CA TRP A 81 14.08 -11.68 -8.81
C TRP A 81 13.73 -13.14 -8.46
N ARG A 82 13.09 -13.36 -7.30
CA ARG A 82 12.61 -14.70 -6.87
C ARG A 82 11.61 -15.27 -7.88
N GLU A 83 11.78 -16.55 -8.24
CA GLU A 83 11.04 -17.22 -9.31
C GLU A 83 11.13 -16.43 -10.63
N PRO A 84 12.32 -16.37 -11.25
CA PRO A 84 12.59 -15.55 -12.42
C PRO A 84 11.58 -15.77 -13.56
N GLN A 85 11.04 -16.99 -13.70
CA GLN A 85 9.99 -17.33 -14.66
C GLN A 85 8.74 -16.45 -14.56
N VAL A 86 8.36 -16.00 -13.36
CA VAL A 86 7.21 -15.10 -13.15
C VAL A 86 7.54 -13.71 -13.70
N PHE A 87 8.77 -13.24 -13.48
CA PHE A 87 9.24 -11.96 -14.02
C PHE A 87 9.43 -12.02 -15.54
N THR A 88 9.84 -13.16 -16.09
CA THR A 88 9.87 -13.39 -17.55
C THR A 88 8.47 -13.25 -18.15
N ALA A 89 7.47 -13.94 -17.60
CA ALA A 89 6.08 -13.80 -18.05
C ALA A 89 5.56 -12.35 -17.92
N LEU A 90 5.92 -11.68 -16.81
CA LEU A 90 5.59 -10.27 -16.58
C LEU A 90 6.15 -9.37 -17.68
N ILE A 91 7.46 -9.46 -17.95
CA ILE A 91 8.19 -8.56 -18.85
C ILE A 91 7.88 -8.83 -20.31
N GLU A 92 7.79 -10.10 -20.70
CA GLU A 92 7.67 -10.48 -22.11
C GLU A 92 6.23 -10.44 -22.62
N GLN A 93 5.24 -10.63 -21.74
CA GLN A 93 3.85 -10.82 -22.16
C GLN A 93 2.88 -9.89 -21.44
N VAL A 94 2.86 -9.88 -20.11
CA VAL A 94 1.83 -9.16 -19.34
C VAL A 94 1.98 -7.64 -19.45
N LEU A 95 3.16 -7.09 -19.14
CA LEU A 95 3.39 -5.64 -19.20
C LEU A 95 3.24 -5.08 -20.62
N PRO A 96 3.80 -5.71 -21.69
CA PRO A 96 3.59 -5.22 -23.06
C PRO A 96 2.11 -5.21 -23.47
N ALA A 97 1.33 -6.22 -23.09
CA ALA A 97 -0.11 -6.25 -23.37
C ALA A 97 -0.87 -5.14 -22.63
N LEU A 98 -0.55 -4.94 -21.34
CA LEU A 98 -1.15 -3.89 -20.52
C LEU A 98 -0.80 -2.48 -21.04
N VAL A 99 0.46 -2.26 -21.44
CA VAL A 99 0.90 -1.00 -22.03
C VAL A 99 0.14 -0.71 -23.32
N ARG A 100 -0.09 -1.72 -24.18
CA ARG A 100 -0.87 -1.53 -25.41
C ARG A 100 -2.32 -1.16 -25.13
N SER A 101 -2.98 -1.81 -24.16
CA SER A 101 -4.39 -1.52 -23.85
C SER A 101 -4.57 -0.13 -23.23
N ARG A 102 -3.59 0.35 -22.47
CA ARG A 102 -3.67 1.65 -21.76
C ARG A 102 -3.09 2.84 -22.53
N LYS A 103 -2.45 2.62 -23.68
CA LYS A 103 -1.70 3.67 -24.41
C LYS A 103 -2.58 4.86 -24.85
N ASN A 104 -3.83 4.60 -25.19
CA ASN A 104 -4.80 5.60 -25.69
C ASN A 104 -5.85 6.00 -24.65
N ASP A 105 -5.76 5.45 -23.45
CA ASP A 105 -6.67 5.69 -22.34
C ASP A 105 -5.94 6.62 -21.36
N ASN A 106 -5.68 6.18 -20.12
CA ASN A 106 -5.12 7.03 -19.07
C ASN A 106 -3.62 6.82 -18.76
N LYS A 107 -2.89 5.99 -19.54
CA LYS A 107 -1.49 5.58 -19.27
C LYS A 107 -1.23 5.28 -17.77
N CYS A 108 -2.19 4.63 -17.13
CA CYS A 108 -2.15 4.31 -15.71
C CYS A 108 -1.92 2.80 -15.53
N ILE A 109 -1.03 2.44 -14.62
CA ILE A 109 -0.79 1.05 -14.21
C ILE A 109 -0.72 0.99 -12.69
N ARG A 110 -1.57 0.15 -12.08
CA ARG A 110 -1.65 -0.08 -10.64
C ARG A 110 -1.24 -1.51 -10.32
N ILE A 111 -0.21 -1.67 -9.50
CA ILE A 111 0.31 -2.96 -9.05
C ILE A 111 0.33 -3.04 -7.54
N TRP A 112 -0.05 -4.19 -7.00
CA TRP A 112 0.01 -4.46 -5.56
C TRP A 112 0.86 -5.71 -5.26
N SER A 113 1.93 -5.55 -4.49
CA SER A 113 2.66 -6.64 -3.83
C SER A 113 2.09 -6.86 -2.42
N ALA A 114 1.25 -7.88 -2.30
CA ALA A 114 0.55 -8.28 -1.09
C ALA A 114 1.38 -9.30 -0.29
N GLY A 115 1.92 -8.88 0.85
CA GLY A 115 2.89 -9.63 1.66
C GLY A 115 4.32 -9.40 1.20
N CYS A 116 4.73 -8.13 1.10
CA CYS A 116 5.96 -7.71 0.42
C CYS A 116 7.26 -8.00 1.18
N ALA A 117 7.18 -8.51 2.42
CA ALA A 117 8.33 -8.81 3.26
C ALA A 117 9.29 -7.61 3.41
N THR A 118 10.58 -7.80 3.16
CA THR A 118 11.63 -6.75 3.22
C THR A 118 11.80 -5.95 1.92
N GLY A 119 10.84 -6.02 0.99
CA GLY A 119 10.75 -5.11 -0.16
C GLY A 119 11.46 -5.58 -1.44
N GLU A 120 12.13 -6.73 -1.44
CA GLU A 120 12.79 -7.24 -2.64
C GLU A 120 11.82 -7.49 -3.81
N GLU A 121 10.60 -7.97 -3.55
CA GLU A 121 9.58 -8.17 -4.58
C GLU A 121 9.07 -6.86 -5.21
N PRO A 122 8.53 -5.88 -4.45
CA PRO A 122 8.03 -4.65 -5.05
C PRO A 122 9.10 -3.85 -5.77
N TYR A 123 10.35 -3.90 -5.32
CA TYR A 123 11.47 -3.30 -6.06
C TYR A 123 11.84 -4.10 -7.31
N SER A 124 11.75 -5.43 -7.31
CA SER A 124 11.90 -6.23 -8.54
C SER A 124 10.82 -5.87 -9.57
N ILE A 125 9.59 -5.63 -9.12
CA ILE A 125 8.48 -5.14 -9.97
C ILE A 125 8.79 -3.75 -10.53
N ALA A 126 9.24 -2.82 -9.69
CA ALA A 126 9.62 -1.47 -10.12
C ALA A 126 10.74 -1.50 -11.18
N ILE A 127 11.76 -2.34 -10.99
CA ILE A 127 12.84 -2.57 -11.95
C ILE A 127 12.29 -3.16 -13.26
N ALA A 128 11.38 -4.14 -13.18
CA ALA A 128 10.75 -4.73 -14.37
C ALA A 128 9.97 -3.68 -15.18
N LEU A 129 9.20 -2.82 -14.52
CA LEU A 129 8.50 -1.70 -15.16
C LEU A 129 9.48 -0.72 -15.82
N HIS A 130 10.51 -0.28 -15.08
CA HIS A 130 11.53 0.62 -15.59
C HIS A 130 12.26 0.06 -16.82
N LYS A 131 12.48 -1.26 -16.85
CA LYS A 131 13.15 -1.93 -17.96
C LYS A 131 12.24 -2.08 -19.19
N THR A 132 10.93 -2.22 -18.99
CA THR A 132 9.99 -2.68 -20.02
C THR A 132 9.20 -1.53 -20.66
N ILE A 133 8.86 -0.50 -19.89
CA ILE A 133 7.96 0.57 -20.36
C ILE A 133 8.78 1.77 -20.88
N PRO A 134 8.73 2.07 -22.19
CA PRO A 134 9.37 3.27 -22.73
C PRO A 134 8.72 4.53 -22.19
N ALA A 135 9.53 5.57 -21.94
CA ALA A 135 9.06 6.84 -21.41
C ALA A 135 8.18 6.67 -20.15
N LEU A 136 8.60 5.80 -19.21
CA LEU A 136 7.89 5.50 -17.95
C LEU A 136 7.42 6.76 -17.20
N LYS A 137 8.13 7.89 -17.33
CA LYS A 137 7.75 9.18 -16.73
C LYS A 137 6.42 9.75 -17.25
N GLU A 138 5.95 9.31 -18.41
CA GLU A 138 4.64 9.67 -18.97
C GLU A 138 3.51 8.79 -18.42
N TRP A 139 3.83 7.75 -17.65
CA TRP A 139 2.87 6.83 -17.07
C TRP A 139 2.58 7.18 -15.63
N ASN A 140 1.32 7.09 -15.25
CA ASN A 140 0.91 7.09 -13.85
C ASN A 140 1.10 5.68 -13.27
N ILE A 141 2.22 5.45 -12.59
CA ILE A 141 2.56 4.15 -12.01
C ILE A 141 2.30 4.17 -10.51
N THR A 142 1.49 3.24 -10.03
CA THR A 142 1.31 2.96 -8.61
C THR A 142 1.84 1.56 -8.31
N ILE A 143 2.80 1.44 -7.40
CA ILE A 143 3.22 0.16 -6.82
C ILE A 143 2.95 0.22 -5.32
N LEU A 144 1.84 -0.39 -4.90
CA LEU A 144 1.52 -0.58 -3.50
C LEU A 144 2.23 -1.84 -2.98
N ALA A 145 2.93 -1.75 -1.87
CA ALA A 145 3.58 -2.88 -1.21
C ALA A 145 3.08 -2.96 0.23
N THR A 146 2.39 -4.06 0.58
CA THR A 146 1.81 -4.20 1.92
C THR A 146 2.33 -5.41 2.68
N ASP A 147 2.45 -5.27 4.00
CA ASP A 147 2.77 -6.38 4.89
C ASP A 147 2.12 -6.16 6.26
N ILE A 148 1.91 -7.26 7.00
CA ILE A 148 1.40 -7.22 8.38
C ILE A 148 2.52 -6.86 9.38
N ASN A 149 3.80 -7.00 9.02
CA ASN A 149 4.88 -6.69 9.93
C ASN A 149 5.48 -5.29 9.65
N SER A 150 5.11 -4.32 10.48
CA SER A 150 5.59 -2.94 10.39
C SER A 150 7.12 -2.80 10.53
N ARG A 151 7.80 -3.73 11.22
CA ARG A 151 9.26 -3.69 11.38
C ARG A 151 10.01 -4.02 10.10
N ILE A 152 9.50 -4.96 9.31
CA ILE A 152 10.11 -5.28 8.02
C ILE A 152 9.77 -4.25 6.97
N LEU A 153 8.61 -3.61 7.04
CA LEU A 153 8.26 -2.48 6.17
C LEU A 153 9.27 -1.33 6.31
N ARG A 154 9.74 -1.05 7.54
CA ARG A 154 10.83 -0.07 7.75
C ARG A 154 12.12 -0.48 7.05
N LYS A 155 12.48 -1.76 7.05
CA LYS A 155 13.65 -2.27 6.32
C LYS A 155 13.45 -2.12 4.81
N ALA A 156 12.26 -2.44 4.31
CA ALA A 156 11.89 -2.31 2.91
C ALA A 156 12.00 -0.86 2.42
N MET A 157 11.48 0.09 3.21
CA MET A 157 11.56 1.52 2.91
C MET A 157 12.98 2.07 2.96
N ALA A 158 13.86 1.54 3.82
CA ALA A 158 15.26 1.92 3.82
C ALA A 158 15.96 1.53 2.51
N GLY A 159 15.53 0.45 1.86
CA GLY A 159 16.06 0.00 0.58
C GLY A 159 17.52 -0.44 0.64
N LEU A 160 17.97 -0.92 1.81
CA LEU A 160 19.34 -1.36 2.08
C LEU A 160 19.38 -2.88 2.24
N TYR A 161 20.17 -3.55 1.41
CA TYR A 161 20.18 -4.99 1.27
C TYR A 161 21.57 -5.58 1.41
N GLY A 162 21.66 -6.74 2.08
CA GLY A 162 22.90 -7.52 2.15
C GLY A 162 23.00 -8.54 1.01
N LYS A 163 24.17 -9.18 0.86
CA LYS A 163 24.45 -10.16 -0.21
C LYS A 163 23.39 -11.26 -0.35
N TRP A 164 22.78 -11.70 0.76
CA TRP A 164 21.79 -12.78 0.76
C TRP A 164 20.49 -12.44 0.00
N SER A 165 20.11 -11.16 -0.06
CA SER A 165 18.96 -10.70 -0.85
C SER A 165 19.17 -10.85 -2.36
N PHE A 166 20.40 -11.11 -2.81
CA PHE A 166 20.79 -11.23 -4.22
C PHE A 166 21.23 -12.65 -4.61
N ARG A 167 21.00 -13.66 -3.76
CA ARG A 167 21.53 -15.03 -3.93
C ARG A 167 21.23 -15.70 -5.28
N ASN A 168 20.18 -15.26 -5.97
CA ASN A 168 19.81 -15.71 -7.32
C ASN A 168 19.50 -14.53 -8.26
N ALA A 169 19.90 -13.31 -7.90
CA ALA A 169 19.63 -12.14 -8.71
C ALA A 169 20.63 -12.07 -9.89
N PRO A 170 20.18 -11.69 -11.08
CA PRO A 170 21.09 -11.54 -12.21
C PRO A 170 22.01 -10.33 -12.01
N GLN A 171 23.27 -10.42 -12.45
CA GLN A 171 24.28 -9.38 -12.18
C GLN A 171 23.89 -8.00 -12.73
N TRP A 172 23.23 -7.96 -13.90
CA TRP A 172 22.73 -6.71 -14.49
C TRP A 172 21.77 -5.95 -13.57
N LEU A 173 21.02 -6.65 -12.71
CA LEU A 173 20.10 -6.02 -11.77
C LEU A 173 20.88 -5.27 -10.70
N ILE A 174 21.95 -5.88 -10.20
CA ILE A 174 22.82 -5.28 -9.17
C ILE A 174 23.53 -4.07 -9.76
N ASP A 175 24.19 -4.25 -10.91
CA ASP A 175 25.01 -3.22 -11.55
C ASP A 175 24.19 -2.01 -12.01
N GLY A 176 22.94 -2.24 -12.44
CA GLY A 176 22.08 -1.20 -12.99
C GLY A 176 21.22 -0.46 -11.98
N TYR A 177 20.92 -1.05 -10.81
CA TYR A 177 19.90 -0.53 -9.89
C TYR A 177 20.32 -0.40 -8.43
N PHE A 178 21.59 -0.70 -8.11
CA PHE A 178 22.09 -0.61 -6.75
C PHE A 178 23.41 0.15 -6.67
N CYS A 179 23.60 0.85 -5.55
CA CYS A 179 24.82 1.55 -5.20
C CYS A 179 25.43 0.92 -3.93
N CYS A 180 26.74 0.67 -3.94
CA CYS A 180 27.44 0.16 -2.77
C CYS A 180 27.57 1.23 -1.69
N LYS A 181 27.27 0.85 -0.43
CA LYS A 181 27.42 1.68 0.76
C LYS A 181 28.52 1.13 1.68
N LYS A 182 28.80 1.88 2.75
CA LYS A 182 29.66 1.43 3.85
C LYS A 182 29.12 0.10 4.39
N ASN A 183 30.01 -0.82 4.76
CA ASN A 183 29.71 -2.16 5.27
C ASN A 183 29.17 -3.18 4.24
N GLU A 184 29.51 -3.03 2.96
CA GLU A 184 29.12 -3.98 1.89
C GLU A 184 27.60 -4.14 1.67
N MET A 185 26.80 -3.19 2.17
CA MET A 185 25.37 -3.13 1.91
C MET A 185 25.11 -2.44 0.56
N LEU A 186 24.09 -2.89 -0.16
CA LEU A 186 23.65 -2.33 -1.42
C LEU A 186 22.37 -1.51 -1.20
N GLU A 187 22.40 -0.22 -1.56
CA GLU A 187 21.21 0.65 -1.55
C GLU A 187 20.57 0.67 -2.93
N ILE A 188 19.26 0.49 -3.01
CA ILE A 188 18.53 0.65 -4.26
C ILE A 188 18.52 2.12 -4.72
N LEU A 189 18.54 2.33 -6.03
CA LEU A 189 18.52 3.68 -6.60
C LEU A 189 17.29 4.49 -6.15
N PRO A 190 17.45 5.78 -5.79
CA PRO A 190 16.35 6.62 -5.28
C PRO A 190 15.15 6.72 -6.22
N GLU A 191 15.37 6.75 -7.54
CA GLU A 191 14.31 6.82 -8.55
C GLU A 191 13.44 5.56 -8.58
N ILE A 192 14.04 4.38 -8.37
CA ILE A 192 13.27 3.13 -8.24
C ILE A 192 12.59 3.08 -6.89
N ARG A 193 13.28 3.52 -5.83
CA ARG A 193 12.72 3.57 -4.48
C ARG A 193 11.42 4.37 -4.44
N LYS A 194 11.38 5.51 -5.12
CA LYS A 194 10.22 6.41 -5.20
C LYS A 194 9.01 5.84 -5.94
N MET A 195 9.18 4.77 -6.72
CA MET A 195 8.06 4.12 -7.41
C MET A 195 7.19 3.27 -6.47
N VAL A 196 7.72 2.88 -5.30
CA VAL A 196 7.06 1.95 -4.39
C VAL A 196 6.53 2.68 -3.16
N THR A 197 5.24 2.54 -2.90
CA THR A 197 4.60 2.99 -1.66
C THR A 197 4.40 1.80 -0.73
N PHE A 198 5.03 1.83 0.44
CA PHE A 198 4.87 0.83 1.47
C PHE A 198 3.76 1.22 2.44
N ALA A 199 2.86 0.28 2.73
CA ALA A 199 1.79 0.47 3.71
C ALA A 199 1.60 -0.78 4.55
N TYR A 200 1.07 -0.62 5.75
CA TYR A 200 0.69 -1.75 6.57
C TYR A 200 -0.70 -2.24 6.14
N LEU A 201 -0.87 -3.56 6.00
CA LEU A 201 -2.17 -4.20 5.75
C LEU A 201 -2.15 -5.64 6.27
N ASN A 202 -3.16 -6.00 7.05
CA ASN A 202 -3.47 -7.38 7.38
C ASN A 202 -4.47 -7.93 6.36
N LEU A 203 -3.98 -8.74 5.42
CA LEU A 203 -4.80 -9.38 4.38
C LEU A 203 -6.01 -10.14 4.93
N ALA A 204 -5.99 -10.64 6.15
CA ALA A 204 -7.08 -11.48 6.64
C ALA A 204 -8.16 -10.76 7.44
N GLU A 205 -7.92 -9.49 7.82
CA GLU A 205 -8.81 -8.75 8.73
C GLU A 205 -9.17 -7.36 8.19
N ASP A 206 -8.29 -6.72 7.42
CA ASP A 206 -8.57 -5.38 6.89
C ASP A 206 -9.54 -5.43 5.71
N ASN A 207 -10.32 -4.36 5.55
CA ASN A 207 -11.25 -4.23 4.44
C ASN A 207 -10.51 -3.82 3.16
N TYR A 208 -10.68 -4.63 2.11
CA TYR A 208 -10.24 -4.33 0.74
C TYR A 208 -11.13 -5.06 -0.28
N PRO A 209 -11.27 -4.54 -1.52
CA PRO A 209 -10.68 -3.30 -2.04
C PRO A 209 -11.19 -2.04 -1.33
N SER A 210 -10.36 -0.99 -1.30
CA SER A 210 -10.71 0.34 -0.78
C SER A 210 -9.80 1.41 -1.38
N SER A 211 -10.37 2.56 -1.77
CA SER A 211 -9.56 3.74 -2.12
C SER A 211 -8.79 4.31 -0.93
N LEU A 212 -9.20 4.00 0.31
CA LEU A 212 -8.54 4.51 1.53
C LEU A 212 -7.15 3.92 1.75
N ASN A 213 -7.01 2.62 1.49
CA ASN A 213 -5.74 1.90 1.56
C ASN A 213 -5.15 1.65 0.16
N ASN A 214 -5.75 2.23 -0.88
CA ASN A 214 -5.29 2.19 -2.27
C ASN A 214 -5.21 0.76 -2.83
N THR A 215 -6.12 -0.14 -2.42
CA THR A 215 -6.15 -1.57 -2.82
C THR A 215 -7.20 -1.89 -3.90
N ASN A 216 -7.89 -0.88 -4.42
CA ASN A 216 -8.89 -0.99 -5.49
C ASN A 216 -8.26 -0.85 -6.89
N ALA A 217 -8.99 -1.30 -7.91
CA ALA A 217 -8.68 -1.14 -9.33
C ALA A 217 -7.24 -1.50 -9.73
N MET A 218 -6.73 -2.64 -9.26
CA MET A 218 -5.39 -3.14 -9.59
C MET A 218 -5.36 -3.77 -10.98
N ASP A 219 -4.35 -3.45 -11.79
CA ASP A 219 -4.08 -4.18 -13.03
C ASP A 219 -3.35 -5.49 -12.75
N ILE A 220 -2.46 -5.50 -11.76
CA ILE A 220 -1.67 -6.67 -11.36
C ILE A 220 -1.59 -6.77 -9.83
N ILE A 221 -1.84 -7.95 -9.27
CA ILE A 221 -1.56 -8.27 -7.88
C ILE A 221 -0.52 -9.38 -7.83
N PHE A 222 0.52 -9.19 -7.04
CA PHE A 222 1.44 -10.24 -6.59
C PHE A 222 1.04 -10.65 -5.19
N CYS A 223 0.72 -11.92 -4.98
CA CYS A 223 0.50 -12.50 -3.65
C CYS A 223 1.23 -13.85 -3.61
N ARG A 224 2.54 -13.78 -3.30
CA ARG A 224 3.47 -14.89 -3.50
C ARG A 224 4.11 -15.32 -2.20
N ASN A 225 4.04 -16.62 -1.92
CA ASN A 225 4.52 -17.27 -0.71
C ASN A 225 3.93 -16.67 0.58
N VAL A 226 2.64 -16.33 0.55
CA VAL A 226 1.91 -15.70 1.67
C VAL A 226 0.78 -16.60 2.16
N LEU A 227 -0.12 -16.99 1.25
CA LEU A 227 -1.32 -17.76 1.57
C LEU A 227 -1.01 -19.19 2.01
N MET A 228 0.19 -19.70 1.69
CA MET A 228 0.68 -20.98 2.19
C MET A 228 0.76 -21.07 3.72
N TYR A 229 0.74 -19.93 4.42
CA TYR A 229 0.71 -19.87 5.87
C TYR A 229 -0.69 -19.70 6.44
N PHE A 230 -1.72 -19.56 5.62
CA PHE A 230 -3.07 -19.23 6.08
C PHE A 230 -3.89 -20.51 6.28
N ALA A 231 -4.88 -20.46 7.16
CA ALA A 231 -5.90 -21.51 7.22
C ALA A 231 -6.67 -21.54 5.87
N PRO A 232 -7.10 -22.72 5.36
CA PRO A 232 -7.66 -22.84 4.02
C PRO A 232 -8.84 -21.89 3.73
N GLU A 233 -9.80 -21.76 4.65
CA GLU A 233 -10.96 -20.87 4.50
C GLU A 233 -10.56 -19.39 4.50
N ARG A 234 -9.57 -19.02 5.33
CA ARG A 234 -9.01 -17.67 5.37
C ARG A 234 -8.29 -17.35 4.06
N ALA A 235 -7.46 -18.26 3.56
CA ALA A 235 -6.78 -18.11 2.26
C ALA A 235 -7.79 -17.93 1.11
N ARG A 236 -8.90 -18.68 1.13
CA ARG A 236 -9.99 -18.53 0.16
C ARG A 236 -10.66 -17.16 0.24
N HIS A 237 -10.95 -16.68 1.45
CA HIS A 237 -11.51 -15.34 1.67
C HIS A 237 -10.58 -14.26 1.12
N VAL A 238 -9.27 -14.36 1.39
CA VAL A 238 -8.27 -13.45 0.82
C VAL A 238 -8.30 -13.51 -0.71
N GLY A 239 -8.31 -14.71 -1.31
CA GLY A 239 -8.43 -14.88 -2.76
C GLY A 239 -9.65 -14.17 -3.36
N GLN A 240 -10.79 -14.15 -2.67
CA GLN A 240 -11.97 -13.38 -3.08
C GLN A 240 -11.74 -11.86 -2.99
N GLY A 241 -11.09 -11.40 -1.91
CA GLY A 241 -10.69 -9.99 -1.77
C GLY A 241 -9.76 -9.53 -2.90
N LEU A 242 -8.73 -10.31 -3.21
CA LEU A 242 -7.80 -10.04 -4.30
C LEU A 242 -8.52 -9.99 -5.66
N ASN A 243 -9.51 -10.87 -5.89
CA ASN A 243 -10.34 -10.83 -7.10
C ASN A 243 -11.15 -9.54 -7.21
N ARG A 244 -11.76 -9.09 -6.11
CA ARG A 244 -12.49 -7.80 -6.09
C ARG A 244 -11.55 -6.61 -6.30
N SER A 245 -10.32 -6.69 -5.82
CA SER A 245 -9.29 -5.67 -5.99
C SER A 245 -8.75 -5.54 -7.41
N LEU A 246 -8.86 -6.57 -8.26
CA LEU A 246 -8.41 -6.51 -9.65
C LEU A 246 -9.48 -5.87 -10.56
N VAL A 247 -9.03 -5.08 -11.54
CA VAL A 247 -9.88 -4.72 -12.69
C VAL A 247 -10.18 -5.97 -13.52
N ASP A 248 -11.26 -5.90 -14.29
CA ASP A 248 -11.60 -6.97 -15.23
C ASP A 248 -10.47 -7.20 -16.23
N GLY A 249 -10.10 -8.48 -16.43
CA GLY A 249 -8.95 -8.85 -17.24
C GLY A 249 -7.58 -8.66 -16.56
N GLY A 250 -7.54 -8.16 -15.32
CA GLY A 250 -6.33 -8.00 -14.51
C GLY A 250 -5.69 -9.33 -14.09
N TRP A 251 -4.44 -9.24 -13.61
CA TRP A 251 -3.57 -10.40 -13.39
C TRP A 251 -3.28 -10.63 -11.91
N LEU A 252 -3.38 -11.88 -11.47
CA LEU A 252 -2.91 -12.34 -10.18
C LEU A 252 -1.70 -13.27 -10.37
N MET A 253 -0.56 -12.86 -9.82
CA MET A 253 0.70 -13.59 -9.79
C MET A 253 0.88 -14.24 -8.42
N VAL A 254 1.00 -15.57 -8.38
CA VAL A 254 1.15 -16.34 -7.13
C VAL A 254 2.41 -17.20 -7.15
N GLY A 255 2.88 -17.64 -5.98
CA GLY A 255 4.04 -18.51 -5.89
C GLY A 255 3.70 -19.93 -6.36
N ALA A 256 4.71 -20.69 -6.80
CA ALA A 256 4.50 -22.06 -7.28
C ALA A 256 3.76 -22.97 -6.28
N SER A 257 3.96 -22.76 -4.97
CA SER A 257 3.30 -23.52 -3.89
C SER A 257 1.83 -23.16 -3.67
N GLU A 258 1.34 -22.08 -4.28
CA GLU A 258 -0.02 -21.55 -4.07
C GLU A 258 -0.90 -21.71 -5.32
N LEU A 259 -0.39 -22.34 -6.37
CA LEU A 259 -1.15 -22.69 -7.56
C LEU A 259 -2.27 -23.69 -7.20
N SER A 260 -3.45 -23.15 -6.91
CA SER A 260 -4.60 -23.93 -6.50
C SER A 260 -5.92 -23.31 -6.97
N GLN A 261 -6.66 -24.03 -7.81
CA GLN A 261 -8.01 -23.62 -8.23
C GLN A 261 -8.99 -23.57 -7.04
N HIS A 262 -8.70 -24.27 -5.94
CA HIS A 262 -9.50 -24.17 -4.72
C HIS A 262 -9.33 -22.83 -4.01
N LEU A 263 -8.13 -22.23 -4.06
CA LEU A 263 -7.86 -20.91 -3.51
C LEU A 263 -8.39 -19.79 -4.41
N PHE A 264 -8.35 -20.01 -5.72
CA PHE A 264 -8.66 -19.01 -6.74
C PHE A 264 -9.77 -19.45 -7.71
N PRO A 265 -10.96 -19.86 -7.23
CA PRO A 265 -11.99 -20.43 -8.10
C PRO A 265 -12.58 -19.45 -9.10
N GLN A 266 -12.47 -18.14 -8.84
CA GLN A 266 -12.98 -17.04 -9.69
C GLN A 266 -11.97 -16.55 -10.73
N PHE A 267 -10.83 -17.23 -10.83
CA PHE A 267 -9.78 -16.87 -11.77
C PHE A 267 -9.56 -17.96 -12.80
N VAL A 268 -9.16 -17.53 -14.00
CA VAL A 268 -8.76 -18.42 -15.08
C VAL A 268 -7.24 -18.56 -15.06
N PRO A 269 -6.70 -19.78 -14.93
CA PRO A 269 -5.26 -20.00 -15.02
C PRO A 269 -4.79 -19.78 -16.46
N VAL A 270 -3.70 -19.03 -16.62
CA VAL A 270 -3.00 -18.78 -17.87
C VAL A 270 -1.60 -19.37 -17.77
N GLN A 271 -1.27 -20.26 -18.70
CA GLN A 271 0.04 -20.91 -18.77
C GLN A 271 1.00 -20.07 -19.62
N PHE A 272 2.16 -19.83 -19.04
CA PHE A 272 3.38 -19.37 -19.71
C PHE A 272 4.37 -20.54 -19.76
N PRO A 273 5.45 -20.48 -20.57
CA PRO A 273 6.37 -21.60 -20.74
C PRO A 273 6.89 -22.23 -19.43
N GLU A 274 7.12 -21.42 -18.40
CA GLU A 274 7.64 -21.90 -17.10
C GLU A 274 6.87 -21.33 -15.89
N ALA A 275 5.75 -20.64 -16.11
CA ALA A 275 4.99 -19.99 -15.05
C ALA A 275 3.49 -20.12 -15.28
N ILE A 276 2.71 -20.06 -14.21
CA ILE A 276 1.26 -19.94 -14.29
C ILE A 276 0.87 -18.67 -13.55
N ALA A 277 0.07 -17.84 -14.21
CA ALA A 277 -0.61 -16.72 -13.57
C ALA A 277 -2.12 -16.92 -13.67
N TYR A 278 -2.86 -16.12 -12.92
CA TYR A 278 -4.31 -16.12 -12.93
C TYR A 278 -4.82 -14.83 -13.56
N ARG A 279 -5.89 -14.90 -14.35
CA ARG A 279 -6.55 -13.74 -14.94
C ARG A 279 -7.98 -13.65 -14.46
N LYS A 280 -8.42 -12.45 -14.08
CA LYS A 280 -9.82 -12.18 -13.73
C LYS A 280 -10.66 -12.17 -15.01
N GLU A 281 -11.75 -12.92 -15.04
CA GLU A 281 -12.66 -12.91 -16.20
C GLU A 281 -13.28 -11.53 -16.39
N THR A 282 -13.42 -11.12 -17.65
CA THR A 282 -14.20 -9.95 -18.07
C THR A 282 -15.65 -10.34 -18.22
N GLN A 283 -16.59 -9.57 -17.66
CA GLN A 283 -18.03 -9.87 -17.76
C GLN A 283 -18.55 -9.90 -19.22
N ASP A 284 -17.87 -9.24 -20.16
CA ASP A 284 -18.36 -9.08 -21.54
C ASP A 284 -17.82 -10.08 -22.57
N HIS A 285 -16.73 -10.83 -22.29
CA HIS A 285 -16.22 -11.84 -23.22
C HIS A 285 -15.35 -12.90 -22.51
N PRO A 286 -15.79 -14.16 -22.39
CA PRO A 286 -14.89 -15.25 -22.04
C PRO A 286 -13.91 -15.47 -23.20
N LEU A 287 -12.64 -15.10 -23.01
CA LEU A 287 -11.59 -15.39 -24.00
C LEU A 287 -11.30 -16.89 -24.00
N GLN A 288 -11.35 -17.50 -25.19
CA GLN A 288 -10.83 -18.84 -25.42
C GLN A 288 -9.36 -18.89 -25.02
N THR A 289 -9.04 -19.84 -24.14
CA THR A 289 -7.76 -20.07 -23.47
C THR A 289 -6.71 -20.68 -24.38
N THR A 290 -6.38 -20.02 -25.49
CA THR A 290 -5.23 -20.38 -26.31
C THR A 290 -4.54 -19.12 -26.82
N PHE A 291 -3.45 -18.72 -26.18
CA PHE A 291 -2.47 -17.84 -26.82
C PHE A 291 -1.83 -18.64 -27.95
N THR A 292 -2.21 -18.35 -29.20
CA THR A 292 -1.56 -18.95 -30.36
C THR A 292 -0.15 -18.39 -30.50
N HIS A 293 0.81 -19.26 -30.83
CA HIS A 293 2.22 -18.91 -31.07
C HIS A 293 2.41 -17.79 -32.11
N GLU A 294 1.39 -17.49 -32.92
CA GLU A 294 1.42 -16.45 -33.96
C GLU A 294 1.23 -15.02 -33.43
N ASP A 295 0.69 -14.82 -32.23
CA ASP A 295 0.57 -13.49 -31.61
C ASP A 295 1.89 -13.01 -30.97
N VAL A 296 2.93 -13.85 -31.02
CA VAL A 296 4.21 -13.70 -30.31
C VAL A 296 5.35 -13.53 -31.32
N PHE A 297 5.32 -12.46 -32.11
CA PHE A 297 6.52 -11.96 -32.76
C PHE A 297 6.66 -10.46 -32.51
N PHE A 298 7.20 -10.11 -31.34
CA PHE A 298 7.88 -8.82 -31.22
C PHE A 298 9.32 -8.99 -31.73
N GLN A 299 9.67 -8.17 -32.72
CA GLN A 299 11.06 -7.89 -33.03
C GLN A 299 11.76 -7.54 -31.72
N LYS A 300 12.89 -8.21 -31.43
CA LYS A 300 13.78 -7.85 -30.32
C LYS A 300 13.99 -6.34 -30.34
N THR A 301 13.30 -5.61 -29.46
CA THR A 301 13.65 -4.21 -29.21
C THR A 301 15.11 -4.26 -28.74
N PRO A 302 16.04 -3.52 -29.35
CA PRO A 302 17.43 -3.57 -28.94
C PRO A 302 17.47 -3.28 -27.44
N TYR A 303 18.20 -4.12 -26.70
CA TYR A 303 18.55 -3.83 -25.32
C TYR A 303 19.00 -2.38 -25.26
N LEU A 304 18.24 -1.52 -24.56
CA LEU A 304 18.77 -0.23 -24.14
C LEU A 304 19.89 -0.57 -23.17
N GLN A 305 21.12 -0.53 -23.67
CA GLN A 305 22.29 -0.46 -22.80
C GLN A 305 22.10 0.78 -21.91
N PRO A 306 22.41 0.71 -20.61
CA PRO A 306 22.50 1.90 -19.80
C PRO A 306 23.39 2.90 -20.54
N GLU A 307 22.90 4.12 -20.77
CA GLU A 307 23.76 5.20 -21.24
C GLU A 307 24.95 5.32 -20.27
N GLU A 308 26.14 5.55 -20.84
CA GLU A 308 27.42 5.53 -20.12
C GLU A 308 27.39 6.29 -18.78
N PRO A 309 28.16 5.84 -17.78
CA PRO A 309 28.19 6.48 -16.47
C PRO A 309 28.59 7.94 -16.60
N PHE A 310 27.81 8.82 -15.95
CA PHE A 310 28.08 10.24 -15.78
C PHE A 310 29.58 10.47 -15.54
N ALA A 311 30.26 11.05 -16.54
CA ALA A 311 31.63 11.52 -16.40
C ALA A 311 31.70 12.49 -15.21
N GLY A 312 32.61 12.20 -14.28
CA GLY A 312 32.73 12.90 -13.01
C GLY A 312 32.88 14.41 -13.17
N VAL A 313 31.98 15.16 -12.54
CA VAL A 313 32.22 16.58 -12.25
C VAL A 313 33.17 16.63 -11.06
N GLU A 314 34.42 16.95 -11.35
CA GLU A 314 35.49 17.24 -10.40
C GLU A 314 35.04 18.37 -9.45
N GLN A 315 34.71 18.03 -8.20
CA GLN A 315 34.45 19.00 -7.15
C GLN A 315 35.78 19.64 -6.72
N THR A 316 36.10 20.80 -7.28
CA THR A 316 37.13 21.68 -6.70
C THR A 316 36.51 22.45 -5.53
N ALA A 317 36.86 22.04 -4.31
CA ALA A 317 36.51 22.74 -3.08
C ALA A 317 37.30 24.06 -2.98
N PRO A 318 36.67 25.22 -2.64
CA PRO A 318 37.41 26.41 -2.27
C PRO A 318 37.95 26.30 -0.83
N PRO A 319 39.14 26.86 -0.52
CA PRO A 319 39.79 26.66 0.77
C PRO A 319 39.19 27.53 1.89
N LEU A 320 39.12 26.92 3.09
CA LEU A 320 38.80 27.59 4.34
C LEU A 320 39.81 28.71 4.66
N LYS A 321 39.29 29.90 5.01
CA LYS A 321 40.07 30.94 5.70
C LYS A 321 39.54 31.13 7.13
N SER A 322 40.46 30.94 8.07
CA SER A 322 40.34 31.28 9.49
C SER A 322 40.36 32.80 9.73
N GLY A 323 39.53 33.30 10.64
CA GLY A 323 39.65 34.67 11.14
C GLY A 323 38.74 34.93 12.35
N LYS A 324 39.36 35.34 13.47
CA LYS A 324 38.78 35.53 14.81
C LYS A 324 37.89 36.77 14.95
N ASP A 325 36.91 36.65 15.85
CA ASP A 325 36.26 37.63 16.74
C ASP A 325 36.04 39.08 16.31
N LYS A 326 34.78 39.53 16.41
CA LYS A 326 34.40 40.68 17.27
C LYS A 326 32.89 40.75 17.55
N LYS A 327 32.59 40.97 18.83
CA LYS A 327 31.28 41.26 19.43
C LYS A 327 30.66 42.54 18.86
N THR A 328 29.36 42.53 18.59
CA THR A 328 28.46 43.67 18.80
C THR A 328 27.06 43.17 19.13
N SER A 329 26.41 43.87 20.05
CA SER A 329 25.20 43.51 20.78
C SER A 329 24.00 44.37 20.37
N ILE A 330 22.80 43.74 20.26
CA ILE A 330 21.43 44.21 20.61
C ILE A 330 20.84 45.35 19.71
N PRO A 331 19.50 45.45 19.41
CA PRO A 331 18.35 44.90 20.13
C PRO A 331 17.26 44.15 19.33
N VAL A 332 16.47 43.43 20.13
CA VAL A 332 15.12 42.90 19.88
C VAL A 332 14.17 44.01 19.42
N ASN A 333 13.46 43.77 18.32
CA ASN A 333 12.17 44.41 18.07
C ASN A 333 11.27 43.51 17.21
N LYS A 334 10.08 43.17 17.72
CA LYS A 334 8.99 42.57 16.93
C LYS A 334 8.48 43.59 15.91
N PRO A 335 8.04 43.14 14.73
CA PRO A 335 6.65 43.46 14.38
C PRO A 335 5.86 42.34 13.70
N ARG A 336 4.57 42.36 14.05
CA ARG A 336 3.35 41.92 13.35
C ARG A 336 3.52 41.40 11.91
N LEU A 337 3.08 40.15 11.70
CA LEU A 337 2.68 39.67 10.37
C LEU A 337 1.19 39.88 10.17
N ARG A 338 0.94 40.53 9.04
CA ARG A 338 -0.29 41.05 8.48
C ARG A 338 -1.05 39.91 7.80
N ASN A 339 -2.34 39.80 8.11
CA ASN A 339 -3.29 39.00 7.35
C ASN A 339 -3.42 39.59 5.94
N GLU A 340 -3.22 38.77 4.91
CA GLU A 340 -3.77 39.03 3.57
C GLU A 340 -4.50 37.76 3.12
N TYR A 341 -5.82 37.79 3.32
CA TYR A 341 -6.79 36.89 2.69
C TYR A 341 -6.96 37.34 1.24
N ALA A 342 -6.73 36.43 0.29
CA ALA A 342 -7.14 36.62 -1.09
C ALA A 342 -8.61 36.23 -1.23
N SER A 343 -9.41 37.22 -1.60
CA SER A 343 -10.86 37.19 -1.82
C SER A 343 -11.23 36.37 -3.05
N PHE A 344 -12.30 35.58 -2.95
CA PHE A 344 -13.07 35.10 -4.10
C PHE A 344 -14.41 35.86 -4.14
N PRO A 345 -14.95 36.19 -5.33
CA PRO A 345 -16.14 37.00 -5.46
C PRO A 345 -17.41 36.23 -5.07
N GLU A 346 -18.23 36.84 -4.21
CA GLU A 346 -19.62 36.47 -3.92
C GLU A 346 -20.56 37.05 -4.98
N GLU A 347 -21.60 36.30 -5.35
CA GLU A 347 -22.92 36.83 -5.76
C GLU A 347 -23.97 35.69 -5.86
N PRO A 348 -25.29 35.95 -5.86
CA PRO A 348 -26.08 36.30 -4.69
C PRO A 348 -27.20 35.28 -4.38
N THR A 349 -27.71 35.38 -3.16
CA THR A 349 -28.81 34.63 -2.56
C THR A 349 -30.16 34.84 -3.25
N GLN A 350 -30.89 33.74 -3.50
CA GLN A 350 -32.35 33.71 -3.38
C GLN A 350 -32.79 32.47 -2.62
N ALA A 351 -33.52 32.72 -1.53
CA ALA A 351 -34.16 31.72 -0.69
C ALA A 351 -35.47 31.25 -1.32
N THR A 352 -35.70 29.93 -1.33
CA THR A 352 -37.04 29.32 -1.29
C THR A 352 -37.02 28.09 -0.37
N ALA A 353 -38.21 27.72 0.11
CA ALA A 353 -38.55 27.05 1.38
C ALA A 353 -38.29 25.51 1.40
N PRO A 354 -38.55 24.80 2.52
CA PRO A 354 -37.92 23.53 2.85
C PRO A 354 -38.54 22.36 2.08
N VAL A 355 -37.70 21.51 1.50
CA VAL A 355 -38.10 20.28 0.81
C VAL A 355 -37.37 19.11 1.48
N ILE A 356 -38.17 18.21 2.05
CA ILE A 356 -37.94 16.76 2.21
C ILE A 356 -36.48 16.31 2.46
N ALA A 357 -35.91 16.68 3.61
CA ALA A 357 -34.55 16.26 4.00
C ALA A 357 -34.34 14.73 4.05
N GLY A 358 -35.39 13.95 4.33
CA GLY A 358 -35.26 12.50 4.52
C GLY A 358 -35.16 11.65 3.25
N ALA A 359 -35.64 12.14 2.10
CA ALA A 359 -35.56 11.40 0.83
C ALA A 359 -34.29 11.76 0.05
N GLU A 360 -33.84 13.01 0.14
CA GLU A 360 -32.62 13.49 -0.51
C GLU A 360 -31.36 12.88 0.12
N GLU A 361 -31.30 12.73 1.45
CA GLU A 361 -30.21 12.04 2.16
C GLU A 361 -30.09 10.56 1.73
N GLU A 362 -31.20 9.80 1.72
CA GLU A 362 -31.19 8.39 1.28
C GLU A 362 -30.79 8.23 -0.19
N THR A 363 -31.21 9.15 -1.07
CA THR A 363 -30.78 9.13 -2.48
C THR A 363 -29.31 9.51 -2.65
N THR A 364 -28.78 10.41 -1.82
CA THR A 364 -27.38 10.84 -1.89
C THR A 364 -26.44 9.73 -1.41
N ASP A 365 -26.82 9.01 -0.36
CA ASP A 365 -26.09 7.83 0.12
C ASP A 365 -26.06 6.70 -0.93
N ALA A 366 -27.18 6.45 -1.61
CA ALA A 366 -27.24 5.48 -2.71
C ALA A 366 -26.36 5.88 -3.91
N MET A 367 -26.30 7.18 -4.23
CA MET A 367 -25.43 7.69 -5.28
C MET A 367 -23.94 7.62 -4.89
N ALA A 368 -23.59 7.90 -3.63
CA ALA A 368 -22.24 7.75 -3.12
C ALA A 368 -21.73 6.29 -3.23
N ILE A 369 -22.60 5.31 -2.95
CA ILE A 369 -22.30 3.88 -3.16
C ILE A 369 -22.02 3.60 -4.65
N SER A 370 -22.82 4.18 -5.55
CA SER A 370 -22.67 3.98 -7.00
C SER A 370 -21.37 4.59 -7.54
N ILE A 371 -21.02 5.81 -7.11
CA ILE A 371 -19.75 6.46 -7.44
C ILE A 371 -18.57 5.61 -6.95
N ARG A 372 -18.64 5.10 -5.72
CA ARG A 372 -17.59 4.24 -5.16
C ARG A 372 -17.45 2.94 -5.94
N ALA A 373 -18.56 2.30 -6.29
CA ALA A 373 -18.53 1.09 -7.10
C ALA A 373 -17.92 1.29 -8.50
N LEU A 374 -18.11 2.47 -9.12
CA LEU A 374 -17.44 2.82 -10.37
C LEU A 374 -15.92 3.01 -10.16
N ALA A 375 -15.54 3.73 -9.10
CA ALA A 375 -14.13 3.94 -8.76
C ALA A 375 -13.41 2.60 -8.45
N ASP A 376 -14.04 1.71 -7.70
CA ASP A 376 -13.49 0.40 -7.35
C ASP A 376 -13.22 -0.49 -8.58
N ARG A 377 -14.02 -0.32 -9.63
CA ARG A 377 -13.86 -1.00 -10.93
C ARG A 377 -12.83 -0.33 -11.84
N GLY A 378 -12.33 0.85 -11.47
CA GLY A 378 -11.39 1.63 -12.27
C GLY A 378 -12.03 2.52 -13.34
N SER A 379 -13.36 2.66 -13.36
CA SER A 379 -14.08 3.60 -14.24
C SER A 379 -14.01 5.02 -13.68
N LEU A 380 -12.79 5.55 -13.56
CA LEU A 380 -12.50 6.77 -12.79
C LEU A 380 -13.11 8.04 -13.40
N ASP A 381 -13.14 8.16 -14.73
CA ASP A 381 -13.73 9.32 -15.42
C ASP A 381 -15.26 9.35 -15.28
N GLU A 382 -15.91 8.18 -15.36
CA GLU A 382 -17.35 8.04 -15.12
C GLU A 382 -17.69 8.33 -13.65
N ALA A 383 -16.89 7.77 -12.72
CA ALA A 383 -17.03 8.03 -11.29
C ALA A 383 -16.89 9.52 -10.96
N LEU A 384 -15.89 10.20 -11.56
CA LEU A 384 -15.68 11.63 -11.37
C LEU A 384 -16.85 12.45 -11.93
N THR A 385 -17.32 12.12 -13.14
CA THR A 385 -18.46 12.79 -13.78
C THR A 385 -19.71 12.70 -12.91
N LEU A 386 -20.07 11.48 -12.48
CA LEU A 386 -21.22 11.25 -11.61
C LEU A 386 -21.05 11.97 -10.26
N CYS A 387 -19.85 11.97 -9.70
CA CYS A 387 -19.56 12.68 -8.45
C CYS A 387 -19.78 14.19 -8.58
N GLU A 388 -19.38 14.80 -9.70
CA GLU A 388 -19.58 16.22 -9.97
C GLU A 388 -21.05 16.57 -10.18
N GLU A 389 -21.82 15.72 -10.84
CA GLU A 389 -23.27 15.88 -11.00
C GLU A 389 -23.99 15.88 -9.65
N VAL A 390 -23.68 14.91 -8.78
CA VAL A 390 -24.30 14.82 -7.45
C VAL A 390 -23.88 16.00 -6.56
N LEU A 391 -22.62 16.43 -6.63
CA LEU A 391 -22.13 17.64 -5.94
C LEU A 391 -22.79 18.94 -6.43
N ALA A 392 -23.31 18.97 -7.66
CA ALA A 392 -24.02 20.14 -8.17
C ALA A 392 -25.35 20.35 -7.43
N SER A 393 -26.02 19.26 -7.05
CA SER A 393 -27.23 19.26 -6.21
C SER A 393 -26.92 19.37 -4.71
N ASP A 394 -25.88 18.71 -4.21
CA ASP A 394 -25.53 18.69 -2.77
C ASP A 394 -24.12 19.26 -2.52
N LYS A 395 -24.03 20.59 -2.50
CA LYS A 395 -22.76 21.33 -2.36
C LYS A 395 -22.18 21.33 -0.94
N LEU A 396 -22.93 20.87 0.06
CA LEU A 396 -22.54 20.95 1.48
C LEU A 396 -22.13 19.59 2.06
N ASN A 397 -22.13 18.53 1.25
CA ASN A 397 -21.76 17.20 1.69
C ASN A 397 -20.24 16.98 1.71
N PRO A 398 -19.60 16.86 2.88
CA PRO A 398 -18.16 16.62 2.98
C PRO A 398 -17.74 15.24 2.41
N GLY A 399 -18.60 14.22 2.52
CA GLY A 399 -18.32 12.87 2.03
C GLY A 399 -18.13 12.82 0.52
N LEU A 400 -18.96 13.56 -0.24
CA LEU A 400 -18.83 13.65 -1.69
C LEU A 400 -17.53 14.36 -2.12
N TYR A 401 -17.12 15.43 -1.44
CA TYR A 401 -15.82 16.06 -1.72
C TYR A 401 -14.63 15.15 -1.38
N PHE A 402 -14.75 14.33 -0.34
CA PHE A 402 -13.75 13.33 0.00
C PHE A 402 -13.66 12.25 -1.08
N LEU A 403 -14.79 11.72 -1.54
CA LEU A 403 -14.85 10.73 -2.61
C LEU A 403 -14.28 11.28 -3.93
N LYS A 404 -14.63 12.53 -4.28
CA LYS A 404 -14.03 13.26 -5.40
C LYS A 404 -12.51 13.33 -5.27
N ALA A 405 -12.00 13.65 -4.09
CA ALA A 405 -10.57 13.70 -3.85
C ALA A 405 -9.89 12.35 -4.08
N SER A 406 -10.47 11.25 -3.56
CA SER A 406 -9.95 9.90 -3.78
C SER A 406 -9.86 9.55 -5.27
N ILE A 407 -10.91 9.82 -6.04
CA ILE A 407 -10.92 9.59 -7.50
C ILE A 407 -9.84 10.43 -8.20
N LEU A 408 -9.71 11.71 -7.84
CA LEU A 408 -8.68 12.60 -8.38
C LEU A 408 -7.26 12.15 -8.04
N GLN A 409 -7.03 11.56 -6.85
CA GLN A 409 -5.74 10.96 -6.50
C GLN A 409 -5.41 9.78 -7.41
N GLU A 410 -6.38 8.91 -7.67
CA GLU A 410 -6.20 7.76 -8.56
C GLU A 410 -5.92 8.18 -10.01
N LEU A 411 -6.53 9.28 -10.46
CA LEU A 411 -6.23 9.96 -11.73
C LEU A 411 -4.90 10.74 -11.73
N ASN A 412 -4.15 10.74 -10.62
CA ASN A 412 -2.91 11.52 -10.43
C ASN A 412 -3.10 13.05 -10.60
N ARG A 413 -4.32 13.56 -10.36
CA ARG A 413 -4.66 14.99 -10.33
C ARG A 413 -4.50 15.54 -8.90
N ILE A 414 -3.27 15.43 -8.38
CA ILE A 414 -2.96 15.63 -6.95
C ILE A 414 -3.31 17.03 -6.45
N GLU A 415 -3.13 18.07 -7.27
CA GLU A 415 -3.47 19.45 -6.87
C GLU A 415 -4.97 19.63 -6.65
N GLU A 416 -5.78 19.08 -7.56
CA GLU A 416 -7.25 19.14 -7.47
C GLU A 416 -7.80 18.26 -6.34
N ALA A 417 -7.16 17.11 -6.11
CA ALA A 417 -7.44 16.29 -4.93
C ALA A 417 -7.20 17.07 -3.64
N CYS A 418 -6.08 17.81 -3.54
CA CYS A 418 -5.79 18.65 -2.38
C CYS A 418 -6.84 19.76 -2.19
N VAL A 419 -7.34 20.35 -3.27
CA VAL A 419 -8.43 21.35 -3.21
C VAL A 419 -9.70 20.70 -2.65
N SER A 420 -10.07 19.52 -3.15
CA SER A 420 -11.26 18.78 -2.70
C SER A 420 -11.15 18.33 -1.23
N LEU A 421 -9.98 17.87 -0.79
CA LEU A 421 -9.71 17.54 0.63
C LEU A 421 -9.79 18.78 1.54
N LYS A 422 -9.26 19.93 1.10
CA LYS A 422 -9.39 21.18 1.84
C LYS A 422 -10.84 21.64 1.92
N ARG A 423 -11.64 21.41 0.87
CA ARG A 423 -13.07 21.70 0.89
C ARG A 423 -13.83 20.79 1.86
N THR A 424 -13.46 19.50 1.90
CA THR A 424 -13.96 18.55 2.91
C THR A 424 -13.71 19.08 4.32
N LEU A 425 -12.46 19.48 4.63
CA LEU A 425 -12.09 20.01 5.95
C LEU A 425 -12.70 21.40 6.27
N TYR A 426 -13.05 22.17 5.24
CA TYR A 426 -13.77 23.43 5.42
C TYR A 426 -15.21 23.19 5.88
N LEU A 427 -15.88 22.19 5.30
CA LEU A 427 -17.24 21.79 5.65
C LEU A 427 -17.30 21.03 6.98
N ASP A 428 -16.35 20.11 7.19
CA ASP A 428 -16.19 19.37 8.44
C ASP A 428 -14.71 19.29 8.86
N GLN A 429 -14.33 20.14 9.82
CA GLN A 429 -12.98 20.16 10.39
C GLN A 429 -12.63 18.89 11.18
N LYS A 430 -13.61 18.05 11.53
CA LYS A 430 -13.41 16.79 12.23
C LYS A 430 -13.34 15.60 11.27
N PHE A 431 -13.37 15.84 9.97
CA PHE A 431 -13.31 14.78 8.96
C PHE A 431 -11.93 14.10 8.95
N VAL A 432 -11.84 13.02 9.73
CA VAL A 432 -10.61 12.31 10.07
C VAL A 432 -9.86 11.83 8.81
N LEU A 433 -10.58 11.25 7.84
CA LEU A 433 -9.96 10.66 6.64
C LEU A 433 -9.35 11.71 5.71
N ALA A 434 -9.89 12.93 5.70
CA ALA A 434 -9.36 14.02 4.87
C ALA A 434 -8.03 14.56 5.43
N HIS A 435 -7.89 14.62 6.76
CA HIS A 435 -6.60 14.89 7.38
C HIS A 435 -5.59 13.80 7.05
N PHE A 436 -5.99 12.52 7.13
CA PHE A 436 -5.10 11.40 6.82
C PHE A 436 -4.63 11.41 5.35
N ALA A 437 -5.55 11.61 4.41
CA ALA A 437 -5.24 11.70 2.98
C ALA A 437 -4.26 12.84 2.67
N LEU A 438 -4.48 14.05 3.24
CA LEU A 438 -3.55 15.17 3.11
C LEU A 438 -2.17 14.87 3.74
N GLY A 439 -2.14 14.12 4.85
CA GLY A 439 -0.91 13.65 5.48
C GLY A 439 -0.10 12.74 4.54
N ASN A 440 -0.77 11.78 3.90
CA ASN A 440 -0.13 10.86 2.94
C ASN A 440 0.35 11.57 1.68
N ILE A 441 -0.43 12.52 1.12
CA ILE A 441 0.01 13.35 -0.01
C ILE A 441 1.24 14.19 0.40
N ALA A 442 1.25 14.75 1.62
CA ALA A 442 2.41 15.50 2.09
C ALA A 442 3.65 14.60 2.26
N LEU A 443 3.48 13.35 2.73
CA LEU A 443 4.57 12.37 2.81
C LEU A 443 5.14 12.03 1.43
N SER A 444 4.29 11.75 0.44
CA SER A 444 4.74 11.41 -0.91
C SER A 444 5.47 12.57 -1.60
N GLN A 445 5.19 13.82 -1.19
CA GLN A 445 5.88 15.02 -1.62
C GLN A 445 7.12 15.37 -0.76
N GLU A 446 7.56 14.47 0.12
CA GLU A 446 8.70 14.66 1.03
C GLU A 446 8.53 15.86 2.00
N LYS A 447 7.29 16.30 2.26
CA LYS A 447 6.95 17.41 3.15
C LYS A 447 6.67 16.89 4.57
N ALA A 448 7.68 16.29 5.19
CA ALA A 448 7.57 15.65 6.51
C ALA A 448 6.89 16.52 7.60
N PRO A 449 7.21 17.82 7.78
CA PRO A 449 6.55 18.64 8.80
C PRO A 449 5.04 18.83 8.57
N ALA A 450 4.63 18.96 7.30
CA ALA A 450 3.22 19.10 6.95
C ALA A 450 2.46 17.79 7.19
N ALA A 451 3.06 16.66 6.77
CA ALA A 451 2.52 15.33 7.02
C ALA A 451 2.29 15.07 8.52
N LYS A 452 3.31 15.34 9.34
CA LYS A 452 3.24 15.17 10.80
C LYS A 452 2.09 15.97 11.41
N LYS A 453 1.92 17.23 11.02
CA LYS A 453 0.80 18.07 11.49
C LYS A 453 -0.56 17.45 11.17
N HIS A 454 -0.72 16.88 9.98
CA HIS A 454 -1.96 16.22 9.59
C HIS A 454 -2.22 14.97 10.42
N PHE A 455 -1.21 14.10 10.63
CA PHE A 455 -1.37 12.92 11.47
C PHE A 455 -1.60 13.24 12.94
N ASP A 456 -0.94 14.26 13.49
CA ASP A 456 -1.17 14.74 14.85
C ASP A 456 -2.63 15.20 15.04
N ASN A 457 -3.20 15.90 14.06
CA ASN A 457 -4.61 16.29 14.08
C ASN A 457 -5.52 15.05 14.08
N VAL A 458 -5.21 14.03 13.27
CA VAL A 458 -5.99 12.79 13.28
C VAL A 458 -5.93 12.14 14.65
N LEU A 459 -4.75 11.94 15.22
CA LEU A 459 -4.59 11.33 16.55
C LEU A 459 -5.35 12.12 17.63
N ALA A 460 -5.34 13.45 17.56
CA ALA A 460 -6.09 14.31 18.47
C ALA A 460 -7.63 14.16 18.33
N LEU A 461 -8.14 14.03 17.10
CA LEU A 461 -9.56 13.77 16.83
C LEU A 461 -9.95 12.38 17.32
N LEU A 462 -9.15 11.35 16.99
CA LEU A 462 -9.42 9.97 17.37
C LEU A 462 -9.43 9.78 18.87
N LYS A 463 -8.60 10.50 19.65
CA LYS A 463 -8.51 10.37 21.13
C LYS A 463 -9.85 10.55 21.84
N LYS A 464 -10.82 11.23 21.22
CA LYS A 464 -12.15 11.48 21.79
C LYS A 464 -13.15 10.35 21.53
N LEU A 465 -12.80 9.37 20.69
CA LEU A 465 -13.66 8.26 20.28
C LEU A 465 -13.23 6.94 20.96
N LYS A 466 -14.16 5.99 21.10
CA LYS A 466 -13.87 4.67 21.65
C LYS A 466 -13.18 3.81 20.57
N PRO A 467 -12.25 2.91 20.94
CA PRO A 467 -11.56 2.07 19.96
C PRO A 467 -12.47 1.22 19.07
N ALA A 468 -13.63 0.79 19.58
CA ALA A 468 -14.59 -0.03 18.84
C ALA A 468 -15.53 0.78 17.91
N ASP A 469 -15.53 2.11 18.01
CA ASP A 469 -16.39 2.95 17.15
C ASP A 469 -15.93 2.83 15.70
N ILE A 470 -16.87 2.75 14.76
CA ILE A 470 -16.59 2.77 13.32
C ILE A 470 -16.40 4.21 12.88
N LEU A 471 -15.35 4.48 12.11
CA LEU A 471 -15.14 5.79 11.53
C LEU A 471 -16.13 6.03 10.36
N PRO A 472 -16.79 7.20 10.30
CA PRO A 472 -17.60 7.54 9.14
C PRO A 472 -16.75 7.54 7.86
N GLU A 473 -17.36 7.14 6.74
CA GLU A 473 -16.71 7.08 5.41
C GLU A 473 -15.49 6.15 5.30
N SER A 474 -15.19 5.37 6.35
CA SER A 474 -13.99 4.53 6.43
C SER A 474 -14.19 3.08 5.96
N GLU A 475 -15.35 2.78 5.40
CA GLU A 475 -15.73 1.42 4.98
C GLU A 475 -15.66 0.40 6.12
N GLY A 476 -16.11 0.79 7.32
CA GLY A 476 -16.18 -0.11 8.47
C GLY A 476 -14.92 -0.15 9.32
N LEU A 477 -13.90 0.67 9.02
CA LEU A 477 -12.68 0.73 9.81
C LEU A 477 -12.93 1.29 11.21
N THR A 478 -12.51 0.55 12.23
CA THR A 478 -12.63 1.00 13.62
C THR A 478 -11.61 2.09 13.97
N VAL A 479 -11.95 2.93 14.93
CA VAL A 479 -11.05 3.95 15.49
C VAL A 479 -9.74 3.33 15.99
N GLY A 480 -9.83 2.20 16.68
CA GLY A 480 -8.66 1.49 17.20
C GLY A 480 -7.72 1.07 16.07
N ARG A 481 -8.27 0.44 15.04
CA ARG A 481 -7.51 0.01 13.87
C ARG A 481 -6.87 1.18 13.12
N PHE A 482 -7.62 2.26 12.93
CA PHE A 482 -7.11 3.42 12.20
C PHE A 482 -5.98 4.15 12.95
N ARG A 483 -6.04 4.22 14.29
CA ARG A 483 -4.92 4.76 15.09
C ARG A 483 -3.62 4.01 14.83
N GLU A 484 -3.68 2.68 14.70
CA GLU A 484 -2.49 1.87 14.48
C GLU A 484 -1.96 2.02 13.07
N ILE A 485 -2.83 2.11 12.06
CA ILE A 485 -2.42 2.42 10.69
C ILE A 485 -1.63 3.74 10.69
N ILE A 486 -2.15 4.77 11.35
CA ILE A 486 -1.47 6.07 11.43
C ILE A 486 -0.16 5.98 12.20
N GLN A 487 -0.15 5.30 13.35
CA GLN A 487 1.04 5.12 14.16
C GLN A 487 2.13 4.38 13.36
N ALA A 488 1.77 3.30 12.68
CA ALA A 488 2.64 2.58 11.77
C ALA A 488 3.13 3.48 10.63
N THR A 489 2.24 4.24 9.98
CA THR A 489 2.62 5.21 8.93
C THR A 489 3.59 6.29 9.43
N MET A 490 3.42 6.79 10.65
CA MET A 490 4.33 7.77 11.26
C MET A 490 5.69 7.15 11.60
N GLU A 491 5.71 5.91 12.07
CA GLU A 491 6.93 5.16 12.36
C GLU A 491 7.69 4.73 11.11
N THR A 492 6.97 4.49 10.00
CA THR A 492 7.55 4.03 8.73
C THR A 492 7.95 5.20 7.80
N GLY A 493 7.13 6.25 7.71
CA GLY A 493 7.24 7.37 6.76
C GLY A 493 8.34 8.40 6.98
N ALA A 494 9.45 8.05 7.65
CA ALA A 494 10.53 8.98 8.01
C ALA A 494 10.10 10.18 8.89
N LEU A 495 8.96 10.07 9.60
CA LEU A 495 8.48 11.05 10.59
C LEU A 495 8.90 10.74 12.03
N ALA A 496 9.59 9.61 12.22
CA ALA A 496 10.09 9.08 13.48
C ALA A 496 11.20 9.96 14.08
#